data_AF-A0A2W4WLP9-F1
#
_entry.id   AF-A0A2W4WLP9-F1
#
_cell.length_a   1.000
_cell.length_b   1.000
_cell.length_c   1.000
_cell.angle_alpha   90.00
_cell.angle_beta   90.00
_cell.angle_gamma   90.00
#
_symmetry.space_group_name_H-M   'P 1'
#
loop_
_entity.id
_entity.type
_entity.pdbx_description
1 polymer ?
#
loop_
_entity_poly.entity_id
_entity_poly.type
_entity_poly.pdbx_seq_one_letter_code
_entity_poly.pdbx_strand_id
1 'polypeptide(L)'
;MTTTRHIKSNVLPPWLWFWLVVFFVLLLPYYLAVWIRNIQELFQTPAAGIDPVTGAAYRILGLVGLLELVPSLALFLGIIALLRPAIRTNRLEKEYKLKPAGPTTTVMVEILEFIHHHAPGIEVRANRLRFDQPPFVYPLGFGTTAIAIFGQLVKLWQSDRPAAEAILLHELAHYRHGDALIIGAGSPFRGVIEQWGKLYSRLFLVPFILSFVAIAILFFGEIIYLMSMGVGGIGLLVSAIVHKLVQTAGMLFWALFISFGLLIFTTSVFIVPMVAIWCSELNADQAPASRSVEDALSALHRLPEQAQGRKWLLFRLAHPPAKLRQWMATNSAHLLGKVTLLLLFPLSFVLQAWLLRLLRALGRINGIEIVSIDRVASPQTISGLWLVAAVLLIVWPFLASAWERVFCSGQRSPSLNPLAYWVSAGVLGGLGLWGIY
;
A
#
# COMPACT_ATOMS: atom_id res chain seq x y z
N MET A 1 6.10 27.12 35.54
CA MET A 1 5.31 27.49 34.35
C MET A 1 5.99 26.91 33.12
N THR A 2 5.61 25.71 32.72
CA THR A 2 6.07 25.08 31.48
C THR A 2 5.29 25.70 30.32
N THR A 3 5.98 26.43 29.44
CA THR A 3 5.40 26.96 28.21
C THR A 3 4.74 25.83 27.43
N THR A 4 3.42 25.87 27.33
CA THR A 4 2.56 24.94 26.61
C THR A 4 2.87 25.01 25.11
N ARG A 5 3.79 24.16 24.66
CA ARG A 5 4.02 23.97 23.22
C ARG A 5 2.89 23.12 22.67
N HIS A 6 1.87 23.78 22.14
CA HIS A 6 0.93 23.12 21.24
C HIS A 6 1.71 22.36 20.16
N ILE A 7 1.36 21.09 19.93
CA ILE A 7 1.92 20.32 18.81
C ILE A 7 1.70 21.14 17.55
N LYS A 8 2.78 21.64 16.94
CA LYS A 8 2.69 22.28 15.63
C LYS A 8 2.21 21.23 14.66
N SER A 9 1.02 21.41 14.10
CA SER A 9 0.62 20.55 13.01
C SER A 9 1.48 20.92 11.81
N ASN A 10 2.31 19.98 11.38
CA ASN A 10 2.96 20.04 10.08
C ASN A 10 2.08 19.24 9.12
N VAL A 11 0.77 19.53 9.04
CA VAL A 11 -0.16 18.72 8.24
C VAL A 11 0.25 18.77 6.78
N LEU A 12 0.84 17.66 6.29
CA LEU A 12 0.98 17.43 4.87
C LEU A 12 -0.37 17.45 4.17
N PRO A 13 -0.41 17.71 2.85
CA PRO A 13 -1.59 17.42 2.06
C PRO A 13 -1.96 15.95 2.27
N PRO A 14 -3.25 15.63 2.33
CA PRO A 14 -3.74 14.29 2.59
C PRO A 14 -3.51 13.45 1.33
N TRP A 15 -2.27 13.04 1.08
CA TRP A 15 -1.86 12.34 -0.14
C TRP A 15 -2.65 11.06 -0.36
N LEU A 16 -3.07 10.40 0.72
CA LEU A 16 -3.98 9.26 0.67
C LEU A 16 -5.35 9.61 0.08
N TRP A 17 -5.91 10.75 0.47
CA TRP A 17 -7.18 11.24 -0.06
C TRP A 17 -7.04 11.73 -1.50
N PHE A 18 -5.94 12.43 -1.80
CA PHE A 18 -5.61 12.81 -3.17
C PHE A 18 -5.48 11.57 -4.06
N TRP A 19 -4.77 10.54 -3.61
CA TRP A 19 -4.66 9.26 -4.30
C TRP A 19 -6.02 8.61 -4.50
N LEU A 20 -6.90 8.58 -3.50
CA LEU A 20 -8.27 8.05 -3.64
C LEU A 20 -9.03 8.78 -4.75
N VAL A 21 -8.97 10.11 -4.79
CA VAL A 21 -9.64 10.91 -5.83
C VAL A 21 -9.04 10.60 -7.20
N VAL A 22 -7.72 10.61 -7.33
CA VAL A 22 -7.02 10.24 -8.59
C VAL A 22 -7.40 8.83 -9.03
N PHE A 23 -7.43 7.87 -8.10
CA PHE A 23 -7.81 6.49 -8.39
C PHE A 23 -9.23 6.42 -8.92
N PHE A 24 -10.20 7.06 -8.26
CA PHE A 24 -11.60 7.03 -8.70
C PHE A 24 -11.85 7.75 -10.02
N VAL A 25 -11.32 8.95 -10.17
CA VAL A 25 -11.65 9.82 -11.30
C VAL A 25 -10.89 9.40 -12.55
N LEU A 26 -9.63 9.00 -12.41
CA LEU A 26 -8.74 8.76 -13.56
C LEU A 26 -8.49 7.27 -13.79
N LEU A 27 -8.23 6.49 -12.75
CA LEU A 27 -7.74 5.12 -12.90
C LEU A 27 -8.86 4.07 -12.92
N LEU A 28 -9.97 4.29 -12.21
CA LEU A 28 -11.05 3.32 -12.11
C LEU A 28 -11.71 3.01 -13.47
N PRO A 29 -12.05 3.99 -14.33
CA PRO A 29 -12.60 3.69 -15.65
C PRO A 29 -11.66 2.82 -16.49
N TYR A 30 -10.36 3.07 -16.38
CA TYR A 30 -9.34 2.27 -17.04
C TYR A 30 -9.31 0.84 -16.50
N TYR A 31 -9.26 0.66 -15.18
CA TYR A 31 -9.26 -0.68 -14.59
C TYR A 31 -10.54 -1.45 -14.93
N LEU A 32 -11.71 -0.80 -14.89
CA LEU A 32 -12.97 -1.42 -15.30
C LEU A 32 -12.95 -1.89 -16.76
N ALA A 33 -12.39 -1.11 -17.68
CA ALA A 33 -12.25 -1.53 -19.08
C ALA A 33 -11.33 -2.76 -19.22
N VAL A 34 -10.21 -2.80 -18.48
CA VAL A 34 -9.33 -3.97 -18.41
C VAL A 34 -10.07 -5.19 -17.84
N TRP A 35 -10.87 -4.99 -16.79
CA TRP A 35 -11.64 -6.07 -16.18
C TRP A 35 -12.65 -6.66 -17.14
N ILE A 36 -13.42 -5.81 -17.83
CA ILE A 36 -14.42 -6.25 -18.81
C ILE A 36 -13.74 -7.06 -19.91
N ARG A 37 -12.61 -6.58 -20.44
CA ARG A 37 -11.85 -7.29 -21.47
C ARG A 37 -11.35 -8.66 -20.98
N ASN A 38 -10.66 -8.72 -19.83
CA ASN A 38 -10.12 -9.98 -19.31
C ASN A 38 -11.24 -10.99 -18.96
N ILE A 39 -12.40 -10.51 -18.49
CA ILE A 39 -13.58 -11.36 -18.27
C ILE A 39 -14.12 -11.89 -19.60
N GLN A 40 -14.26 -11.03 -20.62
CA GLN A 40 -14.71 -11.45 -21.95
C GLN A 40 -13.78 -12.50 -22.56
N GLU A 41 -12.46 -12.32 -22.46
CA GLU A 41 -11.45 -13.28 -22.93
C GLU A 41 -11.58 -14.65 -22.25
N LEU A 42 -11.94 -14.69 -20.95
CA LEU A 42 -12.17 -15.94 -20.23
C LEU A 42 -13.37 -16.74 -20.76
N PHE A 43 -14.39 -16.05 -21.27
CA PHE A 43 -15.63 -16.65 -21.76
C PHE A 43 -15.67 -16.83 -23.29
N GLN A 44 -14.69 -16.31 -24.03
CA GLN A 44 -14.59 -16.57 -25.46
C GLN A 44 -14.28 -18.06 -25.69
N THR A 45 -15.13 -18.70 -26.49
CA THR A 45 -14.88 -20.07 -26.94
C THR A 45 -13.61 -20.11 -27.77
N PRO A 46 -12.69 -21.08 -27.54
CA PRO A 46 -11.55 -21.25 -28.42
C PRO A 46 -12.02 -21.41 -29.86
N ALA A 47 -11.26 -20.84 -30.80
CA ALA A 47 -11.58 -20.91 -32.22
C ALA A 47 -11.81 -22.37 -32.64
N ALA A 48 -12.78 -22.60 -33.53
CA ALA A 48 -13.08 -23.93 -34.04
C ALA A 48 -11.81 -24.57 -34.62
N GLY A 49 -11.45 -25.76 -34.12
CA GLY A 49 -10.26 -26.51 -34.56
C GLY A 49 -9.09 -26.56 -33.57
N ILE A 50 -9.14 -25.85 -32.43
CA ILE A 50 -8.17 -26.06 -31.34
C ILE A 50 -8.54 -27.35 -30.60
N ASP A 51 -7.57 -28.23 -30.36
CA ASP A 51 -7.84 -29.47 -29.63
C ASP A 51 -8.31 -29.20 -28.19
N PRO A 52 -9.10 -30.10 -27.58
CA PRO A 52 -9.68 -29.87 -26.26
C PRO A 52 -8.63 -29.63 -25.16
N VAL A 53 -7.44 -30.22 -25.27
CA VAL A 53 -6.37 -30.12 -24.28
C VAL A 53 -5.69 -28.77 -24.36
N THR A 54 -5.33 -28.32 -25.56
CA THR A 54 -4.81 -26.96 -25.75
C THR A 54 -5.87 -25.91 -25.42
N GLY A 55 -7.14 -26.14 -25.73
CA GLY A 55 -8.25 -25.31 -25.30
C GLY A 55 -8.38 -25.20 -23.77
N ALA A 56 -8.20 -26.30 -23.04
CA ALA A 56 -8.18 -26.30 -21.57
C ALA A 56 -6.96 -25.54 -21.02
N ALA A 57 -5.77 -25.73 -21.60
CA ALA A 57 -4.56 -25.00 -21.22
C ALA A 57 -4.72 -23.49 -21.43
N TYR A 58 -5.32 -23.06 -22.54
CA TYR A 58 -5.63 -21.64 -22.78
C TYR A 58 -6.61 -21.07 -21.76
N ARG A 59 -7.64 -21.83 -21.33
CA ARG A 59 -8.55 -21.37 -20.26
C ARG A 59 -7.84 -21.25 -18.92
N ILE A 60 -6.93 -22.17 -18.59
CA ILE A 60 -6.10 -22.07 -17.37
C ILE A 60 -5.17 -20.85 -17.44
N LEU A 61 -4.60 -20.56 -18.62
CA LEU A 61 -3.84 -19.32 -18.85
C LEU A 61 -4.75 -18.09 -18.76
N GLY A 62 -6.02 -18.16 -19.17
CA GLY A 62 -7.01 -17.11 -18.96
C GLY A 62 -7.25 -16.79 -17.48
N LEU A 63 -7.11 -17.76 -16.57
CA LEU A 63 -7.12 -17.51 -15.12
C LEU A 63 -5.93 -16.66 -14.67
N VAL A 64 -4.82 -16.66 -15.42
CA VAL A 64 -3.70 -15.75 -15.16
C VAL A 64 -4.12 -14.30 -15.42
N GLY A 65 -4.95 -14.05 -16.44
CA GLY A 65 -5.54 -12.73 -16.69
C GLY A 65 -6.42 -12.24 -15.54
N LEU A 66 -7.02 -13.15 -14.74
CA LEU A 66 -7.77 -12.78 -13.54
C LEU A 66 -6.86 -12.27 -12.42
N LEU A 67 -5.59 -12.71 -12.36
CA LEU A 67 -4.64 -12.22 -11.35
C LEU A 67 -4.31 -10.75 -11.52
N GLU A 68 -4.29 -10.26 -12.75
CA GLU A 68 -4.12 -8.83 -13.03
C GLU A 68 -5.26 -8.00 -12.45
N LEU A 69 -6.44 -8.61 -12.29
CA LEU A 69 -7.61 -7.98 -11.68
C LEU A 69 -7.49 -7.93 -10.16
N VAL A 70 -6.79 -8.88 -9.53
CA VAL A 70 -6.78 -9.00 -8.06
C VAL A 70 -6.22 -7.75 -7.37
N PRO A 71 -5.08 -7.15 -7.78
CA PRO A 71 -4.58 -5.92 -7.16
C PRO A 71 -5.59 -4.77 -7.24
N SER A 72 -6.17 -4.53 -8.42
CA SER A 72 -7.12 -3.44 -8.63
C SER A 72 -8.46 -3.70 -7.94
N LEU A 73 -8.93 -4.95 -7.92
CA LEU A 73 -10.14 -5.36 -7.19
C LEU A 73 -9.94 -5.20 -5.70
N ALA A 74 -8.77 -5.55 -5.19
CA ALA A 74 -8.42 -5.36 -3.81
C ALA A 74 -8.38 -3.88 -3.40
N LEU A 75 -7.84 -3.01 -4.26
CA LEU A 75 -7.94 -1.56 -4.07
C LEU A 75 -9.41 -1.13 -4.02
N PHE A 76 -10.21 -1.55 -5.00
CA PHE A 76 -11.62 -1.21 -5.10
C PHE A 76 -12.43 -1.65 -3.88
N LEU A 77 -12.29 -2.91 -3.46
CA LEU A 77 -12.92 -3.45 -2.24
C LEU A 77 -12.41 -2.74 -0.98
N GLY A 78 -11.11 -2.41 -0.97
CA GLY A 78 -10.48 -1.61 0.07
C GLY A 78 -11.17 -0.27 0.25
N ILE A 79 -11.52 0.36 -0.88
CA ILE A 79 -12.19 1.65 -0.90
C ILE A 79 -13.68 1.53 -0.55
N ILE A 80 -14.39 0.52 -1.09
CA ILE A 80 -15.79 0.27 -0.71
C ILE A 80 -15.92 0.08 0.80
N ALA A 81 -14.97 -0.61 1.43
CA ALA A 81 -14.98 -0.80 2.87
C ALA A 81 -14.82 0.50 3.67
N LEU A 82 -14.27 1.57 3.08
CA LEU A 82 -14.25 2.91 3.68
C LEU A 82 -15.65 3.49 3.85
N LEU A 83 -16.63 3.04 3.04
CA LEU A 83 -18.02 3.49 3.11
C LEU A 83 -18.76 2.94 4.36
N ARG A 84 -18.19 1.94 5.04
CA ARG A 84 -18.81 1.28 6.21
C ARG A 84 -17.80 1.11 7.36
N PRO A 85 -17.34 2.20 7.98
CA PRO A 85 -16.37 2.15 9.09
C PRO A 85 -16.84 1.25 10.24
N ALA A 86 -18.15 1.18 10.51
CA ALA A 86 -18.73 0.34 11.58
C ALA A 86 -18.35 -1.15 11.49
N ILE A 87 -18.22 -1.73 10.29
CA ILE A 87 -17.81 -3.14 10.13
C ILE A 87 -16.39 -3.33 10.68
N ARG A 88 -15.51 -2.39 10.35
CA ARG A 88 -14.12 -2.37 10.81
C ARG A 88 -14.05 -2.13 12.32
N THR A 89 -14.83 -1.18 12.85
CA THR A 89 -14.97 -0.91 14.29
C THR A 89 -15.33 -2.18 15.05
N ASN A 90 -16.44 -2.82 14.69
CA ASN A 90 -16.95 -4.01 15.38
C ASN A 90 -15.94 -5.16 15.35
N ARG A 91 -15.25 -5.34 14.21
CA ARG A 91 -14.21 -6.36 14.10
C ARG A 91 -13.05 -6.07 15.04
N LEU A 92 -12.53 -4.84 15.07
CA LEU A 92 -11.40 -4.46 15.92
C LEU A 92 -11.77 -4.52 17.40
N GLU A 93 -12.92 -3.97 17.80
CA GLU A 93 -13.33 -4.01 19.21
C GLU A 93 -13.50 -5.45 19.70
N LYS A 94 -14.03 -6.35 18.85
CA LYS A 94 -14.14 -7.78 19.16
C LYS A 94 -12.77 -8.48 19.20
N GLU A 95 -11.94 -8.28 18.19
CA GLU A 95 -10.63 -8.93 18.05
C GLU A 95 -9.67 -8.52 19.17
N TYR A 96 -9.66 -7.23 19.51
CA TYR A 96 -8.78 -6.67 20.54
C TYR A 96 -9.45 -6.58 21.92
N LYS A 97 -10.73 -7.01 22.05
CA LYS A 97 -11.56 -6.93 23.27
C LYS A 97 -11.55 -5.53 23.88
N LEU A 98 -11.64 -4.51 23.03
CA LEU A 98 -11.58 -3.11 23.45
C LEU A 98 -12.88 -2.71 24.14
N LYS A 99 -12.75 -1.93 25.21
CA LYS A 99 -13.87 -1.35 25.96
C LYS A 99 -13.61 0.13 26.21
N PRO A 100 -14.64 0.98 26.43
CA PRO A 100 -14.44 2.35 26.88
C PRO A 100 -13.47 2.40 28.06
N ALA A 101 -12.44 3.24 27.95
CA ALA A 101 -11.45 3.40 29.00
C ALA A 101 -12.04 4.23 30.14
N GLY A 102 -12.11 3.67 31.35
CA GLY A 102 -12.48 4.39 32.57
C GLY A 102 -11.26 4.78 33.41
N PRO A 103 -11.38 5.81 34.28
CA PRO A 103 -10.33 6.22 35.22
C PRO A 103 -10.18 5.19 36.33
N THR A 104 -9.48 4.10 36.00
CA THR A 104 -9.35 2.93 36.88
C THR A 104 -8.04 2.92 37.66
N THR A 105 -7.01 3.64 37.20
CA THR A 105 -5.70 3.79 37.85
C THR A 105 -5.16 5.19 37.62
N THR A 106 -4.29 5.68 38.51
CA THR A 106 -3.64 7.00 38.37
C THR A 106 -2.93 7.15 37.03
N VAL A 107 -2.21 6.12 36.59
CA VAL A 107 -1.53 6.11 35.28
C VAL A 107 -2.52 6.25 34.12
N MET A 108 -3.68 5.60 34.20
CA MET A 108 -4.70 5.74 33.15
C MET A 108 -5.29 7.15 33.15
N VAL A 109 -5.48 7.77 34.32
CA VAL A 109 -5.92 9.17 34.42
C VAL A 109 -4.92 10.09 33.72
N GLU A 110 -3.62 9.95 34.00
CA GLU A 110 -2.58 10.75 33.34
C GLU A 110 -2.57 10.57 31.81
N ILE A 111 -2.74 9.33 31.33
CA ILE A 111 -2.81 9.03 29.91
C ILE A 111 -4.06 9.66 29.28
N LEU A 112 -5.23 9.55 29.93
CA LEU A 112 -6.48 10.15 29.46
C LEU A 112 -6.39 11.66 29.41
N GLU A 113 -5.82 12.28 30.45
CA GLU A 113 -5.57 13.72 30.50
C GLU A 113 -4.64 14.16 29.36
N PHE A 114 -3.55 13.42 29.14
CA PHE A 114 -2.63 13.70 28.04
C PHE A 114 -3.32 13.61 26.67
N ILE A 115 -4.15 12.59 26.45
CA ILE A 115 -4.87 12.41 25.19
C ILE A 115 -5.90 13.52 24.99
N HIS A 116 -6.78 13.77 25.97
CA HIS A 116 -7.82 14.79 25.84
C HIS A 116 -7.24 16.21 25.76
N HIS A 117 -6.05 16.45 26.33
CA HIS A 117 -5.34 17.71 26.15
C HIS A 117 -4.99 17.98 24.67
N HIS A 118 -4.55 16.94 23.95
CA HIS A 118 -4.09 17.04 22.56
C HIS A 118 -5.19 16.73 21.52
N ALA A 119 -6.23 16.00 21.90
CA ALA A 119 -7.30 15.53 21.03
C ALA A 119 -8.60 15.36 21.85
N PRO A 120 -9.31 16.44 22.19
CA PRO A 120 -10.47 16.39 23.08
C PRO A 120 -11.65 15.57 22.50
N GLY A 121 -11.72 15.45 21.17
CA GLY A 121 -12.79 14.72 20.47
C GLY A 121 -12.50 13.24 20.21
N ILE A 122 -11.35 12.70 20.63
CA ILE A 122 -11.02 11.29 20.40
C ILE A 122 -11.58 10.41 21.54
N GLU A 123 -12.22 9.30 21.19
CA GLU A 123 -12.62 8.32 22.19
C GLU A 123 -11.44 7.45 22.60
N VAL A 124 -11.37 7.07 23.88
CA VAL A 124 -10.31 6.17 24.36
C VAL A 124 -10.90 4.80 24.68
N ARG A 125 -10.33 3.78 24.04
CA ARG A 125 -10.77 2.38 24.16
C ARG A 125 -9.57 1.56 24.63
N ALA A 126 -9.72 0.74 25.66
CA ALA A 126 -8.58 0.07 26.29
C ALA A 126 -8.79 -1.44 26.47
N ASN A 127 -7.68 -2.18 26.34
CA ASN A 127 -7.54 -3.53 26.85
C ASN A 127 -6.18 -3.67 27.56
N ARG A 128 -6.21 -3.47 28.88
CA ARG A 128 -5.01 -3.48 29.73
C ARG A 128 -4.38 -4.86 29.93
N LEU A 129 -5.10 -5.93 29.61
CA LEU A 129 -4.61 -7.31 29.77
C LEU A 129 -3.71 -7.74 28.61
N ARG A 130 -3.72 -6.98 27.51
CA ARG A 130 -2.98 -7.29 26.30
C ARG A 130 -1.69 -6.45 26.24
N PHE A 131 -0.55 -7.10 25.97
CA PHE A 131 0.79 -6.49 26.00
C PHE A 131 1.57 -6.66 24.68
N ASP A 132 1.00 -7.31 23.67
CA ASP A 132 1.61 -7.61 22.38
C ASP A 132 1.28 -6.57 21.28
N GLN A 133 0.61 -5.47 21.65
CA GLN A 133 0.09 -4.50 20.68
C GLN A 133 0.46 -3.07 21.08
N PRO A 134 1.03 -2.27 20.16
CA PRO A 134 1.17 -0.83 20.35
C PRO A 134 -0.21 -0.16 20.33
N PRO A 135 -0.35 1.05 20.90
CA PRO A 135 -1.56 1.83 20.70
C PRO A 135 -1.77 2.12 19.22
N PHE A 136 -3.03 2.25 18.80
CA PHE A 136 -3.35 2.63 17.42
C PHE A 136 -4.66 3.39 17.32
N VAL A 137 -4.77 4.27 16.33
CA VAL A 137 -6.01 4.97 16.00
C VAL A 137 -6.87 4.20 15.00
N TYR A 138 -8.19 4.20 15.19
CA TYR A 138 -9.15 3.58 14.28
C TYR A 138 -10.49 4.34 14.24
N PRO A 139 -11.20 4.31 13.09
CA PRO A 139 -12.48 5.01 12.95
C PRO A 139 -13.57 4.29 13.75
N LEU A 140 -14.44 5.05 14.42
CA LEU A 140 -15.71 4.55 14.97
C LEU A 140 -16.85 4.75 13.97
N GLY A 141 -16.78 5.83 13.19
CA GLY A 141 -17.76 6.24 12.20
C GLY A 141 -17.18 7.32 11.28
N PHE A 142 -18.05 8.00 10.52
CA PHE A 142 -17.64 9.20 9.78
C PHE A 142 -17.48 10.36 10.77
N GLY A 143 -16.26 10.89 10.90
CA GLY A 143 -15.94 12.00 11.80
C GLY A 143 -15.73 11.60 13.27
N THR A 144 -15.95 10.34 13.64
CA THR A 144 -15.67 9.83 14.99
C THR A 144 -14.54 8.80 14.97
N THR A 145 -13.58 8.95 15.88
CA THR A 145 -12.37 8.14 15.91
C THR A 145 -12.06 7.75 17.36
N ALA A 146 -11.50 6.56 17.54
CA ALA A 146 -10.99 6.09 18.82
C ALA A 146 -9.49 5.79 18.75
N ILE A 147 -8.82 5.92 19.89
CA ILE A 147 -7.49 5.38 20.13
C ILE A 147 -7.58 4.13 21.01
N ALA A 148 -6.99 3.04 20.54
CA ALA A 148 -6.85 1.80 21.28
C ALA A 148 -5.61 1.86 22.18
N ILE A 149 -5.76 1.55 23.46
CA ILE A 149 -4.68 1.54 24.46
C ILE A 149 -4.53 0.14 25.06
N PHE A 150 -3.28 -0.31 25.16
CA PHE A 150 -2.92 -1.64 25.65
C PHE A 150 -2.01 -1.56 26.88
N GLY A 151 -1.89 -2.68 27.61
CA GLY A 151 -1.08 -2.77 28.82
C GLY A 151 0.39 -2.44 28.59
N GLN A 152 0.92 -2.67 27.38
CA GLN A 152 2.29 -2.31 27.01
C GLN A 152 2.54 -0.80 27.12
N LEU A 153 1.60 0.03 26.66
CA LEU A 153 1.72 1.49 26.77
C LEU A 153 1.65 1.94 28.23
N VAL A 154 0.78 1.34 29.03
CA VAL A 154 0.66 1.64 30.47
C VAL A 154 1.98 1.34 31.19
N LYS A 155 2.59 0.18 30.90
CA LYS A 155 3.92 -0.18 31.42
C LYS A 155 4.99 0.81 30.95
N LEU A 156 4.97 1.17 29.66
CA LEU A 156 5.92 2.12 29.08
C LEU A 156 5.78 3.50 29.73
N TRP A 157 4.57 3.98 29.97
CA TRP A 157 4.29 5.26 30.62
C TRP A 157 4.94 5.35 32.00
N GLN A 158 4.93 4.26 32.76
CA GLN A 158 5.54 4.20 34.09
C GLN A 158 7.07 4.16 34.03
N SER A 159 7.64 3.42 33.07
CA SER A 159 9.09 3.22 32.97
C SER A 159 9.83 4.31 32.21
N ASP A 160 9.17 4.88 31.20
CA ASP A 160 9.71 5.85 30.25
C ASP A 160 8.57 6.67 29.65
N ARG A 161 8.13 7.65 30.43
CA ARG A 161 7.05 8.56 30.06
C ARG A 161 7.34 9.31 28.75
N PRO A 162 8.55 9.89 28.51
CA PRO A 162 8.84 10.56 27.24
C PRO A 162 8.62 9.67 26.01
N ALA A 163 9.07 8.41 26.05
CA ALA A 163 8.83 7.48 24.94
C ALA A 163 7.35 7.14 24.76
N ALA A 164 6.59 6.96 25.85
CA ALA A 164 5.16 6.70 25.80
C ALA A 164 4.37 7.90 25.22
N GLU A 165 4.72 9.11 25.66
CA GLU A 165 4.17 10.36 25.13
C GLU A 165 4.49 10.49 23.64
N ALA A 166 5.72 10.20 23.21
CA ALA A 166 6.10 10.25 21.79
C ALA A 166 5.29 9.29 20.91
N ILE A 167 5.04 8.06 21.38
CA ILE A 167 4.17 7.09 20.68
C ILE A 167 2.73 7.63 20.60
N LEU A 168 2.18 8.17 21.70
CA LEU A 168 0.84 8.75 21.67
C LEU A 168 0.76 9.96 20.73
N LEU A 169 1.78 10.82 20.68
CA LEU A 169 1.82 11.96 19.77
C LEU A 169 1.81 11.51 18.30
N HIS A 170 2.53 10.43 17.96
CA HIS A 170 2.49 9.82 16.63
C HIS A 170 1.07 9.33 16.30
N GLU A 171 0.44 8.58 17.19
CA GLU A 171 -0.93 8.07 16.98
C GLU A 171 -1.96 9.21 16.85
N LEU A 172 -1.86 10.24 17.71
CA LEU A 172 -2.74 11.40 17.64
C LEU A 172 -2.52 12.24 16.36
N ALA A 173 -1.34 12.17 15.74
CA ALA A 173 -1.11 12.77 14.43
C ALA A 173 -1.94 12.08 13.34
N HIS A 174 -2.04 10.74 13.35
CA HIS A 174 -2.92 10.00 12.43
C HIS A 174 -4.39 10.38 12.57
N TYR A 175 -4.85 10.63 13.82
CA TYR A 175 -6.18 11.18 14.08
C TYR A 175 -6.36 12.55 13.43
N ARG A 176 -5.38 13.46 13.61
CA ARG A 176 -5.41 14.83 13.08
C ARG A 176 -5.45 14.91 11.56
N HIS A 177 -4.79 13.99 10.88
CA HIS A 177 -4.76 13.96 9.42
C HIS A 177 -5.99 13.28 8.80
N GLY A 178 -6.80 12.58 9.59
CA GLY A 178 -7.93 11.78 9.08
C GLY A 178 -7.47 10.49 8.38
N ASP A 179 -6.21 10.10 8.55
CA ASP A 179 -5.61 8.94 7.88
C ASP A 179 -6.17 7.62 8.43
N ALA A 180 -6.66 7.64 9.69
CA ALA A 180 -7.23 6.49 10.36
C ALA A 180 -8.38 5.83 9.56
N LEU A 181 -9.16 6.62 8.81
CA LEU A 181 -10.25 6.10 7.98
C LEU A 181 -9.71 5.17 6.87
N ILE A 182 -8.62 5.57 6.20
CA ILE A 182 -8.07 4.87 5.03
C ILE A 182 -7.11 3.75 5.45
N ILE A 183 -6.12 4.06 6.30
CA ILE A 183 -4.93 3.21 6.50
C ILE A 183 -4.81 2.63 7.90
N GLY A 184 -5.66 3.04 8.85
CA GLY A 184 -5.52 2.60 10.24
C GLY A 184 -5.70 1.09 10.46
N ALA A 185 -5.59 0.65 11.72
CA ALA A 185 -5.70 -0.75 12.10
C ALA A 185 -6.93 -1.42 11.50
N GLY A 186 -6.76 -2.59 10.87
CA GLY A 186 -7.85 -3.31 10.23
C GLY A 186 -8.29 -2.78 8.87
N SER A 187 -7.56 -1.83 8.27
CA SER A 187 -7.79 -1.41 6.89
C SER A 187 -7.76 -2.63 5.94
N PRO A 188 -8.73 -2.76 5.03
CA PRO A 188 -8.73 -3.84 4.04
C PRO A 188 -7.55 -3.72 3.07
N PHE A 189 -7.04 -2.51 2.85
CA PHE A 189 -5.83 -2.30 2.06
C PHE A 189 -4.63 -3.06 2.65
N ARG A 190 -4.43 -2.91 3.97
CA ARG A 190 -3.40 -3.67 4.72
C ARG A 190 -3.67 -5.17 4.62
N GLY A 191 -4.92 -5.60 4.80
CA GLY A 191 -5.30 -7.01 4.70
C GLY A 191 -4.98 -7.62 3.32
N VAL A 192 -5.19 -6.88 2.24
CA VAL A 192 -4.83 -7.32 0.88
C VAL A 192 -3.33 -7.51 0.77
N ILE A 193 -2.53 -6.51 1.14
CA ILE A 193 -1.07 -6.59 1.05
C ILE A 193 -0.56 -7.79 1.86
N GLU A 194 -1.10 -8.00 3.06
CA GLU A 194 -0.75 -9.13 3.92
C GLU A 194 -1.11 -10.49 3.33
N GLN A 195 -2.23 -10.60 2.62
CA GLN A 195 -2.65 -11.85 1.98
C GLN A 195 -2.15 -11.99 0.53
N TRP A 196 -1.56 -10.95 -0.06
CA TRP A 196 -1.18 -10.92 -1.47
C TRP A 196 -0.27 -12.09 -1.84
N GLY A 197 0.77 -12.36 -1.04
CA GLY A 197 1.66 -13.50 -1.29
C GLY A 197 0.93 -14.84 -1.32
N LYS A 198 -0.12 -15.02 -0.49
CA LYS A 198 -0.95 -16.24 -0.51
C LYS A 198 -1.92 -16.26 -1.68
N LEU A 199 -2.52 -15.12 -2.02
CA LEU A 199 -3.41 -14.99 -3.17
C LEU A 199 -2.63 -15.29 -4.45
N TYR A 200 -1.48 -14.64 -4.63
CA TYR A 200 -0.53 -14.90 -5.71
C TYR A 200 -0.15 -16.39 -5.76
N SER A 201 0.27 -17.00 -4.65
CA SER A 201 0.64 -18.42 -4.68
C SER A 201 -0.52 -19.33 -5.07
N ARG A 202 -1.75 -19.05 -4.60
CA ARG A 202 -2.92 -19.92 -4.84
C ARG A 202 -3.51 -19.74 -6.23
N LEU A 203 -3.58 -18.51 -6.70
CA LEU A 203 -4.25 -18.16 -7.96
C LEU A 203 -3.27 -18.21 -9.14
N PHE A 204 -1.97 -18.09 -8.91
CA PHE A 204 -0.95 -18.15 -9.95
C PHE A 204 -0.08 -19.40 -9.83
N LEU A 205 0.71 -19.48 -8.76
CA LEU A 205 1.79 -20.47 -8.68
C LEU A 205 1.25 -21.90 -8.71
N VAL A 206 0.13 -22.17 -8.02
CA VAL A 206 -0.50 -23.50 -8.02
C VAL A 206 -1.07 -23.87 -9.40
N PRO A 207 -1.98 -23.11 -10.05
CA PRO A 207 -2.44 -23.43 -11.39
C PRO A 207 -1.31 -23.52 -12.41
N PHE A 208 -0.28 -22.69 -12.27
CA PHE A 208 0.90 -22.72 -13.11
C PHE A 208 1.68 -24.03 -12.97
N ILE A 209 2.01 -24.44 -11.73
CA ILE A 209 2.69 -25.72 -11.46
C ILE A 209 1.84 -26.89 -11.95
N LEU A 210 0.52 -26.87 -11.73
CA LEU A 210 -0.38 -27.92 -12.19
C LEU A 210 -0.42 -28.01 -13.72
N SER A 211 -0.44 -26.87 -14.42
CA SER A 211 -0.37 -26.83 -15.88
C SER A 211 0.95 -27.42 -16.38
N PHE A 212 2.05 -27.06 -15.71
CA PHE A 212 3.37 -27.61 -16.04
C PHE A 212 3.43 -29.13 -15.83
N VAL A 213 2.92 -29.63 -14.72
CA VAL A 213 2.82 -31.07 -14.43
C VAL A 213 1.96 -31.78 -15.47
N ALA A 214 0.82 -31.20 -15.86
CA ALA A 214 -0.04 -31.78 -16.89
C ALA A 214 0.68 -31.87 -18.25
N ILE A 215 1.37 -30.81 -18.66
CA ILE A 215 2.19 -30.80 -19.89
C ILE A 215 3.29 -31.86 -19.82
N ALA A 216 3.97 -31.99 -18.67
CA ALA A 216 5.00 -33.00 -18.47
C ALA A 216 4.43 -34.43 -18.55
N ILE A 217 3.27 -34.70 -17.95
CA ILE A 217 2.59 -36.01 -18.02
C ILE A 217 2.23 -36.35 -19.47
N LEU A 218 1.65 -35.40 -20.20
CA LEU A 218 1.31 -35.59 -21.62
C LEU A 218 2.55 -35.87 -22.46
N PHE A 219 3.66 -35.18 -22.18
CA PHE A 219 4.95 -35.41 -22.81
C PHE A 219 5.46 -36.85 -22.61
N PHE A 220 5.48 -37.34 -21.36
CA PHE A 220 5.92 -38.71 -21.10
C PHE A 220 4.95 -39.73 -21.70
N GLY A 221 3.65 -39.44 -21.70
CA GLY A 221 2.64 -40.27 -22.36
C GLY A 221 2.86 -40.40 -23.87
N GLU A 222 3.16 -39.30 -24.57
CA GLU A 222 3.45 -39.27 -26.01
C GLU A 222 4.70 -40.09 -26.34
N ILE A 223 5.77 -39.99 -25.53
CA ILE A 223 6.98 -40.80 -25.70
C ILE A 223 6.67 -42.29 -25.53
N ILE A 224 5.98 -42.67 -24.45
CA ILE A 224 5.63 -44.07 -24.18
C ILE A 224 4.78 -44.63 -25.32
N TYR A 225 3.83 -43.85 -25.84
CA TYR A 225 2.99 -44.23 -26.96
C TYR A 225 3.81 -44.47 -28.24
N LEU A 226 4.71 -43.54 -28.60
CA LEU A 226 5.60 -43.71 -29.76
C LEU A 226 6.49 -44.94 -29.64
N MET A 227 7.06 -45.19 -28.45
CA MET A 227 7.83 -46.41 -28.16
C MET A 227 6.98 -47.68 -28.31
N SER A 228 5.71 -47.64 -27.89
CA SER A 228 4.80 -48.78 -27.96
C SER A 228 4.43 -49.17 -29.39
N MET A 229 4.44 -48.22 -30.33
CA MET A 229 4.16 -48.49 -31.74
C MET A 229 5.38 -49.00 -32.52
N GLY A 230 6.55 -49.14 -31.86
CA GLY A 230 7.80 -49.51 -32.53
C GLY A 230 8.29 -48.45 -33.53
N VAL A 231 7.74 -47.23 -33.46
CA VAL A 231 8.07 -46.13 -34.36
C VAL A 231 9.32 -45.44 -33.84
N GLY A 232 10.47 -45.83 -34.37
CA GLY A 232 11.73 -45.09 -34.26
C GLY A 232 12.86 -45.84 -33.56
N GLY A 233 14.04 -45.84 -34.18
CA GLY A 233 15.28 -46.28 -33.53
C GLY A 233 15.70 -45.35 -32.39
N ILE A 234 16.64 -45.78 -31.56
CA ILE A 234 17.15 -45.07 -30.38
C ILE A 234 17.49 -43.59 -30.69
N GLY A 235 18.04 -43.29 -31.87
CA GLY A 235 18.35 -41.93 -32.29
C GLY A 235 17.14 -41.00 -32.41
N LEU A 236 16.02 -41.48 -32.95
CA LEU A 236 14.78 -40.69 -33.06
C LEU A 236 14.17 -40.44 -31.68
N LEU A 237 14.23 -41.44 -30.79
CA LEU A 237 13.78 -41.30 -29.40
C LEU A 237 14.60 -40.24 -28.65
N VAL A 238 15.94 -40.29 -28.75
CA VAL A 238 16.83 -39.31 -28.14
C VAL A 238 16.56 -37.91 -28.70
N SER A 239 16.41 -37.77 -30.02
CA SER A 239 16.08 -36.49 -30.65
C SER A 239 14.74 -35.93 -30.16
N ALA A 240 13.71 -36.77 -30.03
CA ALA A 240 12.40 -36.37 -29.53
C ALA A 240 12.46 -35.92 -28.06
N ILE A 241 13.19 -36.66 -27.21
CA ILE A 241 13.42 -36.30 -25.81
C ILE A 241 14.15 -34.95 -25.71
N VAL A 242 15.24 -34.76 -26.45
CA VAL A 242 16.02 -33.50 -26.43
C VAL A 242 15.17 -32.33 -26.90
N HIS A 243 14.47 -32.47 -28.03
CA HIS A 243 13.60 -31.41 -28.57
C HIS A 243 12.54 -30.97 -27.56
N LYS A 244 11.87 -31.92 -26.92
CA LYS A 244 10.83 -31.64 -25.93
C LYS A 244 11.40 -31.13 -24.59
N LEU A 245 12.58 -31.57 -24.16
CA LEU A 245 13.28 -30.99 -23.00
C LEU A 245 13.61 -29.53 -23.24
N VAL A 246 14.11 -29.18 -24.43
CA VAL A 246 14.37 -27.79 -24.83
C VAL A 246 13.06 -26.99 -24.86
N GLN A 247 11.98 -27.55 -25.43
CA GLN A 247 10.65 -26.92 -25.41
C GLN A 247 10.15 -26.68 -23.99
N THR A 248 10.31 -27.67 -23.10
CA THR A 248 9.91 -27.60 -21.68
C THR A 248 10.72 -26.55 -20.92
N ALA A 249 12.03 -26.53 -21.10
CA ALA A 249 12.90 -25.50 -20.52
C ALA A 249 12.51 -24.09 -21.03
N GLY A 250 12.21 -23.96 -22.33
CA GLY A 250 11.69 -22.73 -22.92
C GLY A 250 10.37 -22.29 -22.28
N MET A 251 9.42 -23.19 -22.10
CA MET A 251 8.13 -22.90 -21.44
C MET A 251 8.33 -22.45 -19.98
N LEU A 252 9.21 -23.12 -19.22
CA LEU A 252 9.54 -22.71 -17.86
C LEU A 252 10.16 -21.32 -17.80
N PHE A 253 11.12 -21.04 -18.69
CA PHE A 253 11.74 -19.72 -18.80
C PHE A 253 10.68 -18.65 -19.06
N TRP A 254 9.79 -18.87 -20.03
CA TRP A 254 8.71 -17.93 -20.36
C TRP A 254 7.74 -17.73 -19.22
N ALA A 255 7.41 -18.79 -18.49
CA ALA A 255 6.53 -18.66 -17.36
C ALA A 255 7.15 -17.89 -16.19
N LEU A 256 8.42 -18.15 -15.86
CA LEU A 256 9.16 -17.36 -14.86
C LEU A 256 9.20 -15.88 -15.27
N PHE A 257 9.36 -15.62 -16.56
CA PHE A 257 9.33 -14.28 -17.11
C PHE A 257 7.94 -13.61 -16.96
N ILE A 258 6.85 -14.31 -17.30
CA ILE A 258 5.47 -13.83 -17.08
C ILE A 258 5.22 -13.58 -15.59
N SER A 259 5.66 -14.49 -14.72
CA SER A 259 5.58 -14.35 -13.26
C SER A 259 6.26 -13.07 -12.78
N PHE A 260 7.46 -12.80 -13.31
CA PHE A 260 8.21 -11.59 -13.02
C PHE A 260 7.49 -10.34 -13.54
N GLY A 261 6.91 -10.40 -14.74
CA GLY A 261 6.05 -9.34 -15.28
C GLY A 261 4.84 -9.03 -14.38
N LEU A 262 4.14 -10.05 -13.90
CA LEU A 262 3.02 -9.91 -12.97
C LEU A 262 3.45 -9.30 -11.63
N LEU A 263 4.65 -9.65 -11.14
CA LEU A 263 5.20 -9.06 -9.94
C LEU A 263 5.50 -7.55 -10.14
N ILE A 264 6.08 -7.18 -11.27
CA ILE A 264 6.31 -5.76 -11.64
C ILE A 264 4.98 -5.02 -11.75
N PHE A 265 4.00 -5.60 -12.45
CA PHE A 265 2.66 -5.03 -12.59
C PHE A 265 2.03 -4.79 -11.22
N THR A 266 2.01 -5.80 -10.36
CA THR A 266 1.44 -5.70 -9.02
C THR A 266 2.14 -4.62 -8.20
N THR A 267 3.47 -4.59 -8.25
CA THR A 267 4.27 -3.56 -7.57
C THR A 267 3.88 -2.17 -8.07
N SER A 268 3.69 -2.00 -9.38
CA SER A 268 3.26 -0.72 -9.97
C SER A 268 1.86 -0.30 -9.52
N VAL A 269 0.95 -1.24 -9.23
CA VAL A 269 -0.39 -0.92 -8.72
C VAL A 269 -0.35 -0.44 -7.27
N PHE A 270 0.50 -1.07 -6.43
CA PHE A 270 0.58 -0.74 -5.00
C PHE A 270 1.57 0.36 -4.64
N ILE A 271 2.54 0.71 -5.50
CA ILE A 271 3.61 1.65 -5.15
C ILE A 271 3.06 3.03 -4.74
N VAL A 272 2.07 3.56 -5.47
CA VAL A 272 1.50 4.88 -5.19
C VAL A 272 0.76 4.91 -3.84
N PRO A 273 -0.22 4.03 -3.55
CA PRO A 273 -0.86 4.02 -2.24
C PRO A 273 0.09 3.63 -1.11
N MET A 274 1.09 2.78 -1.36
CA MET A 274 2.13 2.44 -0.38
C MET A 274 2.96 3.68 -0.01
N VAL A 275 3.39 4.48 -0.98
CA VAL A 275 4.11 5.73 -0.70
C VAL A 275 3.21 6.76 -0.03
N ALA A 276 1.90 6.78 -0.33
CA ALA A 276 0.94 7.62 0.39
C ALA A 276 0.84 7.24 1.88
N ILE A 277 0.82 5.94 2.20
CA ILE A 277 0.92 5.43 3.59
C ILE A 277 2.23 5.88 4.22
N TRP A 278 3.35 5.72 3.52
CA TRP A 278 4.65 6.14 4.03
C TRP A 278 4.68 7.64 4.32
N CYS A 279 4.08 8.47 3.48
CA CYS A 279 3.99 9.91 3.73
C CYS A 279 3.18 10.20 5.01
N SER A 280 2.10 9.47 5.27
CA SER A 280 1.31 9.59 6.50
C SER A 280 2.14 9.20 7.73
N GLU A 281 2.84 8.07 7.70
CA GLU A 281 3.73 7.61 8.78
C GLU A 281 4.88 8.61 9.05
N LEU A 282 5.56 9.07 8.00
CA LEU A 282 6.64 10.06 8.11
C LEU A 282 6.14 11.42 8.60
N ASN A 283 4.90 11.77 8.31
CA ASN A 283 4.27 12.98 8.84
C ASN A 283 3.93 12.83 10.32
N ALA A 284 3.38 11.67 10.71
CA ALA A 284 3.08 11.36 12.11
C ALA A 284 4.34 11.37 12.99
N ASP A 285 5.47 10.91 12.45
CA ASP A 285 6.79 10.98 13.13
C ASP A 285 7.26 12.41 13.44
N GLN A 286 6.74 13.43 12.76
CA GLN A 286 7.10 14.83 13.05
C GLN A 286 6.44 15.35 14.32
N ALA A 287 5.30 14.79 14.74
CA ALA A 287 4.59 15.23 15.93
C ALA A 287 5.47 15.10 17.20
N PRO A 288 6.05 13.93 17.52
CA PRO A 288 7.01 13.84 18.63
C PRO A 288 8.30 14.63 18.36
N ALA A 289 8.81 14.63 17.13
CA ALA A 289 10.06 15.34 16.79
C ALA A 289 9.97 16.86 16.99
N SER A 290 8.78 17.44 16.84
CA SER A 290 8.53 18.86 17.09
C SER A 290 8.71 19.27 18.57
N ARG A 291 8.65 18.29 19.48
CA ARG A 291 8.92 18.46 20.92
C ARG A 291 10.37 18.15 21.25
N SER A 292 10.86 16.98 20.81
CA SER A 292 12.20 16.45 21.08
C SER A 292 12.56 15.43 20.00
N VAL A 293 13.68 15.64 19.31
CA VAL A 293 14.15 14.70 18.28
C VAL A 293 14.62 13.40 18.95
N GLU A 294 15.23 13.51 20.12
CA GLU A 294 15.69 12.39 20.93
C GLU A 294 14.53 11.48 21.36
N ASP A 295 13.41 12.07 21.80
CA ASP A 295 12.22 11.31 22.20
C ASP A 295 11.59 10.61 21.00
N ALA A 296 11.53 11.28 19.84
CA ALA A 296 11.04 10.69 18.60
C ALA A 296 11.91 9.51 18.14
N LEU A 297 13.24 9.68 18.17
CA LEU A 297 14.18 8.61 17.84
C LEU A 297 14.09 7.46 18.84
N SER A 298 13.97 7.74 20.15
CA SER A 298 13.78 6.70 21.18
C SER A 298 12.51 5.89 20.93
N ALA A 299 11.39 6.55 20.62
CA ALA A 299 10.14 5.88 20.26
C ALA A 299 10.29 4.99 19.01
N LEU A 300 10.97 5.49 17.96
CA LEU A 300 11.22 4.71 16.74
C LEU A 300 12.03 3.43 17.00
N HIS A 301 13.03 3.47 17.89
CA HIS A 301 13.81 2.29 18.25
C HIS A 301 13.02 1.27 19.08
N ARG A 302 11.93 1.70 19.74
CA ARG A 302 11.07 0.84 20.55
C ARG A 302 9.90 0.24 19.79
N LEU A 303 9.61 0.74 18.59
CA LEU A 303 8.69 0.07 17.69
C LEU A 303 9.28 -1.29 17.32
N PRO A 304 8.55 -2.40 17.49
CA PRO A 304 9.11 -3.73 17.33
C PRO A 304 9.53 -3.99 15.87
N GLU A 305 10.83 -3.89 15.57
CA GLU A 305 11.43 -4.46 14.35
C GLU A 305 11.47 -6.01 14.40
N GLN A 306 10.95 -6.62 15.47
CA GLN A 306 11.06 -8.07 15.77
C GLN A 306 10.14 -8.98 14.94
N ALA A 307 9.55 -8.48 13.86
CA ALA A 307 8.85 -9.37 12.94
C ALA A 307 9.89 -10.28 12.24
N GLN A 308 9.75 -11.60 12.38
CA GLN A 308 10.57 -12.57 11.66
C GLN A 308 9.86 -13.10 10.40
N GLY A 309 10.63 -13.47 9.38
CA GLY A 309 10.15 -14.14 8.17
C GLY A 309 9.17 -13.30 7.34
N ARG A 310 8.00 -13.86 7.00
CA ARG A 310 7.01 -13.17 6.14
C ARG A 310 6.43 -11.90 6.76
N LYS A 311 6.28 -11.87 8.09
CA LYS A 311 5.78 -10.68 8.80
C LYS A 311 6.75 -9.50 8.67
N TRP A 312 8.05 -9.79 8.60
CA TRP A 312 9.09 -8.78 8.36
C TRP A 312 8.91 -8.10 7.01
N LEU A 313 8.71 -8.89 5.95
CA LEU A 313 8.55 -8.36 4.59
C LEU A 313 7.28 -7.49 4.49
N LEU A 314 6.17 -7.97 5.04
CA LEU A 314 4.91 -7.23 5.05
C LEU A 314 5.02 -5.92 5.85
N PHE A 315 5.73 -5.97 6.98
CA PHE A 315 6.04 -4.77 7.77
C PHE A 315 6.89 -3.76 6.98
N ARG A 316 7.90 -4.21 6.24
CA ARG A 316 8.76 -3.35 5.40
C ARG A 316 8.03 -2.74 4.21
N LEU A 317 6.94 -3.35 3.73
CA LEU A 317 6.09 -2.77 2.70
C LEU A 317 5.11 -1.73 3.29
N ALA A 318 4.51 -2.05 4.44
CA ALA A 318 3.53 -1.17 5.08
C ALA A 318 4.15 0.06 5.77
N HIS A 319 5.43 -0.01 6.16
CA HIS A 319 6.10 1.07 6.85
C HIS A 319 7.33 1.58 6.08
N PRO A 320 7.60 2.90 6.12
CA PRO A 320 8.79 3.47 5.50
C PRO A 320 10.07 2.90 6.15
N PRO A 321 11.19 2.81 5.40
CA PRO A 321 12.46 2.34 5.94
C PRO A 321 12.89 3.12 7.20
N ALA A 322 13.36 2.43 8.24
CA ALA A 322 13.75 3.05 9.52
C ALA A 322 14.73 4.22 9.36
N LYS A 323 15.74 4.09 8.48
CA LYS A 323 16.69 5.19 8.17
C LYS A 323 15.99 6.42 7.60
N LEU A 324 14.97 6.23 6.76
CA LEU A 324 14.18 7.33 6.21
C LEU A 324 13.34 8.00 7.31
N ARG A 325 12.71 7.22 8.20
CA ARG A 325 11.98 7.74 9.37
C ARG A 325 12.87 8.57 10.29
N GLN A 326 14.04 8.04 10.63
CA GLN A 326 15.04 8.73 11.46
C GLN A 326 15.50 10.02 10.80
N TRP A 327 15.90 9.97 9.52
CA TRP A 327 16.31 11.17 8.78
C TRP A 327 15.20 12.22 8.74
N MET A 328 13.95 11.82 8.50
CA MET A 328 12.80 12.71 8.47
C MET A 328 12.50 13.33 9.84
N ALA A 329 12.61 12.56 10.93
CA ALA A 329 12.42 13.07 12.29
C ALA A 329 13.47 14.15 12.61
N THR A 330 14.75 13.88 12.32
CA THR A 330 15.86 14.84 12.52
C THR A 330 15.72 16.09 11.64
N ASN A 331 15.16 15.96 10.44
CA ASN A 331 15.01 17.07 9.48
C ASN A 331 13.61 17.71 9.48
N SER A 332 12.75 17.39 10.44
CA SER A 332 11.34 17.84 10.48
C SER A 332 11.17 19.36 10.53
N ALA A 333 12.13 20.07 11.13
CA ALA A 333 12.15 21.53 11.19
C ALA A 333 12.74 22.19 9.92
N HIS A 334 13.59 21.48 9.18
CA HIS A 334 14.31 22.02 8.03
C HIS A 334 13.42 22.08 6.78
N LEU A 335 13.59 23.14 5.98
CA LEU A 335 12.87 23.31 4.71
C LEU A 335 13.07 22.10 3.78
N LEU A 336 14.30 21.59 3.71
CA LEU A 336 14.65 20.43 2.88
C LEU A 336 13.85 19.17 3.28
N GLY A 337 13.72 18.89 4.59
CA GLY A 337 12.95 17.74 5.07
C GLY A 337 11.48 17.86 4.67
N LYS A 338 10.89 19.05 4.84
CA LYS A 338 9.49 19.33 4.44
C LYS A 338 9.28 19.19 2.93
N VAL A 339 10.14 19.80 2.12
CA VAL A 339 10.07 19.71 0.65
C VAL A 339 10.23 18.25 0.18
N THR A 340 11.17 17.50 0.77
CA THR A 340 11.38 16.09 0.46
C THR A 340 10.12 15.27 0.71
N LEU A 341 9.49 15.46 1.88
CA LEU A 341 8.26 14.75 2.24
C LEU A 341 7.09 15.12 1.33
N LEU A 342 6.96 16.39 0.94
CA LEU A 342 5.91 16.85 0.00
C LEU A 342 6.11 16.30 -1.41
N LEU A 343 7.36 16.07 -1.85
CA LEU A 343 7.67 15.55 -3.18
C LEU A 343 7.69 14.01 -3.25
N LEU A 344 7.77 13.32 -2.11
CA LEU A 344 7.84 11.86 -2.06
C LEU A 344 6.64 11.19 -2.73
N PHE A 345 5.43 11.68 -2.47
CA PHE A 345 4.22 11.13 -3.07
C PHE A 345 4.13 11.35 -4.59
N PRO A 346 4.28 12.58 -5.13
CA PRO A 346 4.33 12.80 -6.58
C PRO A 346 5.40 11.98 -7.31
N LEU A 347 6.55 11.75 -6.68
CA LEU A 347 7.64 10.93 -7.23
C LEU A 347 7.24 9.46 -7.40
N SER A 348 6.30 8.96 -6.60
CA SER A 348 5.80 7.58 -6.73
C SER A 348 5.11 7.31 -8.07
N PHE A 349 4.52 8.33 -8.72
CA PHE A 349 3.94 8.19 -10.06
C PHE A 349 5.02 8.01 -11.14
N VAL A 350 6.20 8.62 -10.97
CA VAL A 350 7.34 8.39 -11.87
C VAL A 350 7.82 6.96 -11.72
N LEU A 351 7.96 6.49 -10.49
CA LEU A 351 8.36 5.11 -10.22
C LEU A 351 7.34 4.12 -10.78
N GLN A 352 6.03 4.38 -10.61
CA GLN A 352 4.96 3.60 -11.23
C GLN A 352 5.10 3.58 -12.76
N ALA A 353 5.25 4.75 -13.40
CA ALA A 353 5.39 4.85 -14.84
C ALA A 353 6.64 4.12 -15.35
N TRP A 354 7.75 4.22 -14.62
CA TRP A 354 8.98 3.48 -14.94
C TRP A 354 8.77 1.97 -14.87
N LEU A 355 8.13 1.46 -13.81
CA LEU A 355 7.79 0.03 -13.69
C LEU A 355 6.87 -0.44 -14.82
N LEU A 356 5.89 0.36 -15.20
CA LEU A 356 4.99 0.05 -16.31
C LEU A 356 5.73 0.06 -17.66
N ARG A 357 6.63 1.01 -17.90
CA ARG A 357 7.47 1.03 -19.11
C ARG A 357 8.43 -0.16 -19.16
N LEU A 358 8.99 -0.56 -18.02
CA LEU A 358 9.79 -1.78 -17.92
C LEU A 358 8.95 -3.01 -18.29
N LEU A 359 7.73 -3.13 -17.75
CA LEU A 359 6.80 -4.20 -18.10
C LEU A 359 6.47 -4.21 -19.60
N ARG A 360 6.28 -3.05 -20.22
CA ARG A 360 6.09 -2.94 -21.67
C ARG A 360 7.30 -3.42 -22.46
N ALA A 361 8.51 -3.02 -22.06
CA ALA A 361 9.74 -3.47 -22.70
C ALA A 361 9.89 -5.00 -22.63
N LEU A 362 9.56 -5.57 -21.46
CA LEU A 362 9.52 -7.01 -21.26
C LEU A 362 8.44 -7.69 -22.13
N GLY A 363 7.25 -7.09 -22.24
CA GLY A 363 6.19 -7.60 -23.12
C GLY A 363 6.58 -7.62 -24.60
N ARG A 364 7.26 -6.57 -25.08
CA ARG A 364 7.76 -6.48 -26.47
C ARG A 364 8.77 -7.57 -26.81
N ILE A 365 9.65 -7.92 -25.87
CA ILE A 365 10.61 -9.04 -26.04
C ILE A 365 9.84 -10.36 -26.31
N ASN A 366 8.59 -10.46 -25.85
CA ASN A 366 7.76 -11.66 -25.97
C ASN A 366 6.75 -11.58 -27.11
N GLY A 367 6.78 -10.51 -27.92
CA GLY A 367 5.75 -10.25 -28.93
C GLY A 367 4.37 -9.91 -28.36
N ILE A 368 4.27 -9.59 -27.06
CA ILE A 368 3.02 -9.17 -26.40
C ILE A 368 3.00 -7.65 -26.34
N GLU A 369 2.12 -7.04 -27.14
CA GLU A 369 1.93 -5.59 -27.09
C GLU A 369 0.89 -5.21 -26.03
N ILE A 370 1.35 -4.62 -24.92
CA ILE A 370 0.47 -4.13 -23.86
C ILE A 370 0.15 -2.65 -24.10
N VAL A 371 -0.75 -2.40 -25.06
CA VAL A 371 -1.16 -1.04 -25.49
C VAL A 371 -1.72 -0.20 -24.33
N SER A 372 -2.34 -0.85 -23.35
CA SER A 372 -3.03 -0.16 -22.25
C SER A 372 -2.09 0.56 -21.26
N ILE A 373 -0.81 0.18 -21.22
CA ILE A 373 0.21 0.79 -20.34
C ILE A 373 0.49 2.26 -20.72
N ASP A 374 0.40 2.61 -22.01
CA ASP A 374 0.86 3.90 -22.51
C ASP A 374 0.06 5.06 -21.96
N ARG A 375 -1.25 4.87 -21.72
CA ARG A 375 -2.10 5.95 -21.22
C ARG A 375 -1.73 6.35 -19.79
N VAL A 376 -1.52 5.38 -18.91
CA VAL A 376 -1.22 5.61 -17.48
C VAL A 376 0.23 6.06 -17.28
N ALA A 377 1.16 5.53 -18.07
CA ALA A 377 2.59 5.88 -17.98
C ALA A 377 3.02 7.00 -18.95
N SER A 378 2.06 7.66 -19.62
CA SER A 378 2.36 8.75 -20.55
C SER A 378 2.94 9.97 -19.81
N PRO A 379 3.91 10.67 -20.40
CA PRO A 379 4.38 11.95 -19.87
C PRO A 379 3.24 12.93 -19.61
N GLN A 380 2.24 12.99 -20.50
CA GLN A 380 1.10 13.90 -20.38
C GLN A 380 0.24 13.60 -19.15
N THR A 381 -0.07 12.33 -18.86
CA THR A 381 -0.82 11.96 -17.66
C THR A 381 -0.04 12.32 -16.39
N ILE A 382 1.26 12.03 -16.34
CA ILE A 382 2.11 12.36 -15.19
C ILE A 382 2.20 13.87 -14.99
N SER A 383 2.41 14.63 -16.07
CA SER A 383 2.41 16.09 -16.05
C SER A 383 1.10 16.67 -15.53
N GLY A 384 -0.04 16.14 -16.00
CA GLY A 384 -1.36 16.54 -15.50
C GLY A 384 -1.50 16.29 -14.00
N LEU A 385 -1.11 15.11 -13.51
CA LEU A 385 -1.11 14.79 -12.07
C LEU A 385 -0.23 15.73 -11.26
N TRP A 386 0.96 16.07 -11.77
CA TRP A 386 1.88 16.99 -11.12
C TRP A 386 1.36 18.43 -11.06
N LEU A 387 0.69 18.91 -12.11
CA LEU A 387 0.04 20.22 -12.09
C LEU A 387 -1.11 20.27 -11.07
N VAL A 388 -1.94 19.23 -11.00
CA VAL A 388 -3.01 19.16 -9.99
C VAL A 388 -2.41 19.10 -8.57
N ALA A 389 -1.35 18.32 -8.36
CA ALA A 389 -0.64 18.28 -7.09
C ALA A 389 0.01 19.63 -6.73
N ALA A 390 0.56 20.34 -7.70
CA ALA A 390 1.11 21.69 -7.51
C ALA A 390 0.03 22.69 -7.09
N VAL A 391 -1.12 22.68 -7.75
CA VAL A 391 -2.28 23.51 -7.35
C VAL A 391 -2.73 23.16 -5.93
N LEU A 392 -2.86 21.87 -5.60
CA LEU A 392 -3.19 21.45 -4.24
C LEU A 392 -2.19 22.01 -3.24
N LEU A 393 -0.89 21.91 -3.50
CA LEU A 393 0.16 22.44 -2.63
C LEU A 393 0.08 23.96 -2.45
N ILE A 394 -0.24 24.72 -3.50
CA ILE A 394 -0.41 26.19 -3.41
C ILE A 394 -1.54 26.55 -2.45
N VAL A 395 -2.67 25.83 -2.54
CA VAL A 395 -3.89 26.14 -1.78
C VAL A 395 -3.91 25.46 -0.41
N TRP A 396 -3.11 24.41 -0.19
CA TRP A 396 -3.11 23.60 1.03
C TRP A 396 -2.90 24.38 2.34
N PRO A 397 -1.97 25.36 2.43
CA PRO A 397 -1.78 26.14 3.66
C PRO A 397 -3.07 26.82 4.17
N PHE A 398 -4.00 27.11 3.26
CA PHE A 398 -5.30 27.71 3.58
C PHE A 398 -6.37 26.65 3.91
N LEU A 399 -6.32 25.49 3.25
CA LEU A 399 -7.28 24.41 3.42
C LEU A 399 -7.04 23.55 4.66
N ALA A 400 -5.79 23.44 5.13
CA ALA A 400 -5.43 22.55 6.23
C ALA A 400 -6.28 22.78 7.50
N SER A 401 -6.60 24.04 7.82
CA SER A 401 -7.45 24.38 8.97
C SER A 401 -8.91 23.95 8.80
N ALA A 402 -9.42 23.93 7.57
CA ALA A 402 -10.75 23.43 7.27
C ALA A 402 -10.76 21.90 7.29
N TRP A 403 -9.71 21.28 6.74
CA TRP A 403 -9.50 19.84 6.77
C TRP A 403 -9.47 19.29 8.20
N GLU A 404 -8.63 19.88 9.06
CA GLU A 404 -8.56 19.50 10.47
C GLU A 404 -9.92 19.64 11.15
N ARG A 405 -10.74 20.67 10.84
CA ARG A 405 -12.08 20.80 11.42
C ARG A 405 -13.05 19.68 11.02
N VAL A 406 -12.90 19.13 9.81
CA VAL A 406 -13.75 18.02 9.34
C VAL A 406 -13.46 16.74 10.11
N PHE A 407 -12.21 16.49 10.49
CA PHE A 407 -11.78 15.24 11.13
C PHE A 407 -11.52 15.35 12.65
N CYS A 408 -11.19 16.54 13.13
CA CYS A 408 -10.85 16.86 14.51
C CYS A 408 -11.75 17.98 15.03
N SER A 409 -12.79 17.58 15.74
CA SER A 409 -13.65 18.46 16.51
C SER A 409 -12.86 19.08 17.68
N GLY A 410 -12.22 20.23 17.47
CA GLY A 410 -12.01 21.16 18.59
C GLY A 410 -10.70 21.92 18.72
N GLN A 411 -9.68 21.71 17.89
CA GLN A 411 -8.46 22.54 17.95
C GLN A 411 -8.00 23.00 16.58
N ARG A 412 -7.84 24.33 16.43
CA ARG A 412 -7.17 24.92 15.26
C ARG A 412 -5.68 24.79 15.45
N SER A 413 -5.00 24.17 14.51
CA SER A 413 -3.55 24.25 14.49
C SER A 413 -3.07 25.65 14.11
N PRO A 414 -1.87 26.05 14.56
CA PRO A 414 -1.24 27.28 14.11
C PRO A 414 -1.11 27.29 12.57
N SER A 415 -1.11 28.48 11.98
CA SER A 415 -0.96 28.65 10.53
C SER A 415 0.31 27.95 10.02
N LEU A 416 0.17 27.14 8.98
CA LEU A 416 1.29 26.48 8.33
C LEU A 416 2.23 27.52 7.70
N ASN A 417 3.54 27.26 7.73
CA ASN A 417 4.49 28.03 6.93
C ASN A 417 4.32 27.65 5.45
N PRO A 418 3.89 28.57 4.57
CA PRO A 418 3.56 28.24 3.19
C PRO A 418 4.81 27.98 2.31
N LEU A 419 6.00 28.40 2.74
CA LEU A 419 7.21 28.36 1.91
C LEU A 419 7.53 26.96 1.37
N ALA A 420 7.48 25.93 2.22
CA ALA A 420 7.77 24.56 1.80
C ALA A 420 6.78 24.07 0.72
N TYR A 421 5.50 24.43 0.87
CA TYR A 421 4.44 24.06 -0.07
C TYR A 421 4.62 24.76 -1.40
N TRP A 422 4.92 26.06 -1.40
CA TRP A 422 5.12 26.82 -2.63
C TRP A 422 6.40 26.43 -3.37
N VAL A 423 7.48 26.12 -2.66
CA VAL A 423 8.70 25.58 -3.27
C VAL A 423 8.42 24.22 -3.92
N SER A 424 7.77 23.30 -3.20
CA SER A 424 7.38 22.00 -3.78
C SER A 424 6.41 22.16 -4.96
N ALA A 425 5.46 23.09 -4.89
CA ALA A 425 4.55 23.40 -5.99
C ALA A 425 5.28 23.96 -7.21
N GLY A 426 6.27 24.84 -7.02
CA GLY A 426 7.11 25.37 -8.09
C GLY A 426 7.89 24.27 -8.80
N VAL A 427 8.46 23.33 -8.03
CA VAL A 427 9.15 22.15 -8.59
C VAL A 427 8.18 21.29 -9.41
N LEU A 428 7.03 20.91 -8.85
CA LEU A 428 6.04 20.09 -9.57
C LEU A 428 5.43 20.82 -10.77
N GLY A 429 5.19 22.12 -10.65
CA GLY A 429 4.67 22.96 -11.73
C GLY A 429 5.64 23.07 -12.89
N GLY A 430 6.92 23.34 -12.61
CA GLY A 430 7.98 23.37 -13.62
C GLY A 430 8.15 22.03 -14.33
N LEU A 431 8.19 20.92 -13.58
CA LEU A 431 8.27 19.58 -14.15
C LEU A 431 7.01 19.19 -14.95
N GLY A 432 5.83 19.55 -14.46
CA GLY A 432 4.55 19.30 -15.12
C GLY A 432 4.44 20.04 -16.45
N LEU A 433 4.80 21.33 -16.46
CA LEU A 433 4.83 22.15 -17.68
C LEU A 433 5.87 21.64 -18.68
N TRP A 434 7.06 21.22 -18.21
CA TRP A 434 8.08 20.64 -19.09
C TRP A 434 7.53 19.42 -19.83
N GLY A 435 6.91 18.46 -19.14
CA GLY A 435 6.47 17.20 -19.76
C GLY A 435 5.25 17.33 -20.70
N ILE A 436 4.68 18.53 -20.84
CA ILE A 436 3.65 18.83 -21.86
C ILE A 436 4.29 19.13 -23.23
N TYR A 437 5.48 19.73 -23.23
CA TYR A 437 6.28 19.99 -24.43
C TYR A 437 7.10 18.76 -24.81
#